data_AF-A0A6I3KT99-F1
#
_entry.id   AF-A0A6I3KT99-F1
#
_cell.length_a   1.000
_cell.length_b   1.000
_cell.length_c   1.000
_cell.angle_alpha   90.00
_cell.angle_beta   90.00
_cell.angle_gamma   90.00
#
_symmetry.space_group_name_H-M   'P 1'
#
loop_
_entity.id
_entity.type
_entity.pdbx_description
1 polymer ?
#
loop_
_entity_poly.entity_id
_entity_poly.type
_entity_poly.pdbx_seq_one_letter_code
_entity_poly.pdbx_strand_id
1 'polypeptide(L)'
;MRRAGIATAAAFFAILIVVLGWAIPPRAAIISTDRLGPESGEPVVHYLDRARTSLQGTDSDSHWALLSFTEAITADRIPEFGGGLRISEIDYHVAVDRVATPIIAIGVPEGDAVAVASVKSAAAQMESTPTYDDRSTRVKNLVAARLRAGCACVVGVVLQAPLSKLRTLATHPGTRVVEALPADASAAVFAVSPLLPEQVDSAGPIPDDGPVPDN
;
A
#
# COMPACT_ATOMS: atom_id res chain seq x y z
N MET A 1 55.95 19.61 -9.48
CA MET A 1 54.79 20.06 -10.28
C MET A 1 53.57 19.13 -10.16
N ARG A 2 53.66 17.83 -10.47
CA ARG A 2 52.51 16.87 -10.35
C ARG A 2 51.86 16.81 -8.96
N ARG A 3 52.65 16.75 -7.88
CA ARG A 3 52.12 16.69 -6.49
C ARG A 3 51.39 17.97 -6.07
N ALA A 4 51.86 19.12 -6.54
CA ALA A 4 51.21 20.41 -6.28
C ALA A 4 49.86 20.49 -7.02
N GLY A 5 49.81 20.07 -8.28
CA GLY A 5 48.56 20.03 -9.05
C GLY A 5 47.50 19.10 -8.45
N ILE A 6 47.91 17.94 -7.92
CA ILE A 6 47.00 17.01 -7.23
C ILE A 6 46.45 17.64 -5.94
N ALA A 7 47.29 18.32 -5.16
CA ALA A 7 46.85 18.97 -3.92
C ALA A 7 45.85 20.11 -4.19
N THR A 8 46.09 20.93 -5.23
CA THR A 8 45.17 22.00 -5.62
C THR A 8 43.84 21.46 -6.13
N ALA A 9 43.87 20.39 -6.94
CA ALA A 9 42.65 19.74 -7.43
C ALA A 9 41.85 19.12 -6.28
N ALA A 10 42.51 18.46 -5.33
CA ALA A 10 41.86 17.89 -4.15
C ALA A 10 41.21 18.96 -3.27
N ALA A 11 41.90 20.08 -3.04
CA ALA A 11 41.35 21.21 -2.29
C ALA A 11 40.13 21.81 -3.00
N PHE A 12 40.20 21.98 -4.32
CA PHE A 12 39.08 22.47 -5.13
C PHE A 12 37.87 21.54 -5.05
N PHE A 13 38.07 20.22 -5.20
CA PHE A 13 36.97 19.25 -5.07
C PHE A 13 36.38 19.23 -3.66
N ALA A 14 37.20 19.32 -2.62
CA ALA A 14 36.72 19.39 -1.24
C ALA A 14 35.84 20.63 -1.02
N ILE A 15 36.29 21.80 -1.49
CA ILE A 15 35.52 23.05 -1.42
C ILE A 15 34.23 22.91 -2.21
N LEU A 16 34.28 22.37 -3.43
CA LEU A 16 33.11 22.17 -4.27
C LEU A 16 32.08 21.25 -3.61
N ILE A 17 32.51 20.13 -3.00
CA ILE A 17 31.62 19.21 -2.27
C ILE A 17 30.96 19.91 -1.09
N VAL A 18 31.70 20.72 -0.33
CA VAL A 18 31.15 21.48 0.82
C VAL A 18 30.14 22.53 0.35
N VAL A 19 30.47 23.29 -0.70
CA VAL A 19 29.59 24.31 -1.28
C VAL A 19 28.32 23.66 -1.85
N LEU A 20 28.44 22.54 -2.54
CA LEU A 20 27.29 21.78 -3.05
C LEU A 20 26.44 21.19 -1.93
N GLY A 21 27.05 20.65 -0.87
CA GLY A 21 26.33 20.12 0.28
C GLY A 21 25.59 21.20 1.07
N TRP A 22 26.10 22.44 1.07
CA TRP A 22 25.44 23.58 1.69
C TRP A 22 24.33 24.19 0.81
N ALA A 23 24.59 24.34 -0.49
CA ALA A 23 23.62 24.89 -1.45
C ALA A 23 22.50 23.91 -1.81
N ILE A 24 22.77 22.60 -1.70
CA ILE A 24 21.84 21.50 -1.97
C ILE A 24 21.90 20.56 -0.76
N PRO A 25 21.32 20.96 0.39
CA PRO A 25 21.32 20.11 1.57
C PRO A 25 20.71 18.75 1.21
N PRO A 26 21.32 17.62 1.62
CA PRO A 26 20.71 16.32 1.42
C PRO A 26 19.31 16.34 2.05
N ARG A 27 18.31 15.83 1.32
CA ARG A 27 16.95 15.75 1.85
C ARG A 27 17.03 14.99 3.18
N ALA A 28 16.48 15.57 4.24
CA ALA A 28 16.40 14.88 5.52
C ALA A 28 15.74 13.52 5.28
N ALA A 29 16.36 12.45 5.80
CA ALA A 29 15.71 11.14 5.82
C ALA A 29 14.44 11.30 6.64
N ILE A 30 13.27 11.21 5.98
CA ILE A 30 12.01 11.25 6.68
C ILE A 30 11.86 9.87 7.34
N ILE A 31 12.12 9.80 8.65
CA ILE A 31 11.73 8.65 9.45
C ILE A 31 10.23 8.80 9.62
N SER A 32 9.48 8.13 8.75
CA SER A 32 8.04 8.04 8.91
C SER A 32 7.72 6.79 9.71
N THR A 33 7.16 7.00 10.88
CA THR A 33 6.58 5.96 11.73
C THR A 33 5.11 5.70 11.41
N ASP A 34 4.53 6.51 10.52
CA ASP A 34 3.11 6.45 10.21
C ASP A 34 2.81 5.21 9.36
N ARG A 35 1.71 4.55 9.71
CA ARG A 35 1.29 3.30 9.08
C ARG A 35 -0.22 3.22 9.06
N LEU A 36 -0.74 2.76 7.94
CA LEU A 36 -2.12 2.34 7.77
C LEU A 36 -2.16 0.80 7.79
N GLY A 37 -3.06 0.22 8.56
CA GLY A 37 -3.24 -1.22 8.68
C GLY A 37 -3.04 -1.79 10.08
N PRO A 38 -3.37 -3.08 10.28
CA PRO A 38 -3.10 -3.79 11.52
C PRO A 38 -1.62 -4.14 11.66
N GLU A 39 -1.08 -4.11 12.88
CA GLU A 39 0.31 -4.56 13.14
C GLU A 39 0.42 -6.07 12.95
N SER A 40 1.62 -6.56 12.67
CA SER A 40 1.86 -8.00 12.52
C SER A 40 1.45 -8.75 13.79
N GLY A 41 0.45 -9.61 13.66
CA GLY A 41 -0.11 -10.40 14.76
C GLY A 41 -1.06 -9.65 15.69
N GLU A 42 -1.43 -8.40 15.36
CA GLU A 42 -2.39 -7.63 16.14
C GLU A 42 -3.76 -8.35 16.16
N PRO A 43 -4.41 -8.46 17.34
CA PRO A 43 -5.80 -8.92 17.40
C PRO A 43 -6.70 -8.01 16.56
N VAL A 44 -7.49 -8.59 15.66
CA VAL A 44 -8.32 -7.82 14.71
C VAL A 44 -9.26 -6.87 15.46
N VAL A 45 -9.81 -7.30 16.59
CA VAL A 45 -10.67 -6.45 17.42
C VAL A 45 -9.98 -5.17 17.89
N HIS A 46 -8.71 -5.24 18.30
CA HIS A 46 -7.95 -4.07 18.73
C HIS A 46 -7.67 -3.12 17.55
N TYR A 47 -7.32 -3.69 16.39
CA TYR A 47 -7.12 -2.90 15.19
C TYR A 47 -8.40 -2.15 14.79
N LEU A 48 -9.54 -2.82 14.79
CA LEU A 48 -10.82 -2.19 14.44
C LEU A 48 -11.18 -1.05 15.40
N ASP A 49 -10.89 -1.18 16.69
CA ASP A 49 -11.13 -0.11 17.67
C ASP A 49 -10.17 1.08 17.48
N ARG A 50 -8.90 0.83 17.19
CA ARG A 50 -7.92 1.88 16.84
C ARG A 50 -8.35 2.63 15.59
N ALA A 51 -8.71 1.91 14.54
CA ALA A 51 -9.16 2.50 13.28
C ALA A 51 -10.42 3.35 13.47
N ARG A 52 -11.41 2.89 14.25
CA ARG A 52 -12.59 3.71 14.61
C ARG A 52 -12.21 4.98 15.37
N THR A 53 -11.22 4.88 16.26
CA THR A 53 -10.72 6.02 17.03
C THR A 53 -10.02 7.04 16.12
N SER A 54 -9.32 6.60 15.08
CA SER A 54 -8.67 7.48 14.10
C SER A 54 -9.63 8.38 13.32
N LEU A 55 -10.91 7.99 13.22
CA LEU A 55 -11.95 8.78 12.57
C LEU A 55 -12.62 9.80 13.51
N GLN A 56 -12.23 9.83 14.78
CA GLN A 56 -12.72 10.80 15.75
C GLN A 56 -12.03 12.13 15.51
N GLY A 57 -12.82 13.18 15.35
CA GLY A 57 -12.31 14.50 15.01
C GLY A 57 -13.40 15.33 14.35
N THR A 58 -13.15 16.64 14.28
CA THR A 58 -14.10 17.60 13.69
C THR A 58 -13.42 18.58 12.74
N ASP A 59 -12.12 18.42 12.51
CA ASP A 59 -11.43 19.20 11.50
C ASP A 59 -11.98 18.87 10.09
N SER A 60 -11.65 19.76 9.17
CA SER A 60 -12.05 19.68 7.77
C SER A 60 -10.88 19.34 6.84
N ASP A 61 -9.71 19.05 7.41
CA ASP A 61 -8.51 18.77 6.63
C ASP A 61 -8.65 17.40 5.97
N SER A 62 -7.86 17.18 4.92
CA SER A 62 -7.89 15.90 4.21
C SER A 62 -6.85 14.96 4.77
N HIS A 63 -7.28 13.75 5.12
CA HIS A 63 -6.45 12.71 5.70
C HIS A 63 -6.18 11.62 4.69
N TRP A 64 -4.96 11.10 4.68
CA TRP A 64 -4.69 9.82 4.05
C TRP A 64 -5.35 8.72 4.88
N ALA A 65 -6.07 7.83 4.19
CA ALA A 65 -6.84 6.79 4.83
C ALA A 65 -6.76 5.49 4.04
N LEU A 66 -6.81 4.37 4.75
CA LEU A 66 -6.92 3.03 4.20
C LEU A 66 -8.34 2.53 4.43
N LEU A 67 -9.01 2.14 3.35
CA LEU A 67 -10.26 1.40 3.37
C LEU A 67 -9.92 -0.08 3.12
N SER A 68 -10.27 -0.96 4.06
CA SER A 68 -10.19 -2.41 3.87
C SER A 68 -11.59 -3.00 3.71
N PHE A 69 -11.73 -3.98 2.81
CA PHE A 69 -13.03 -4.57 2.48
C PHE A 69 -13.41 -5.75 3.37
N THR A 70 -14.72 -5.99 3.51
CA THR A 70 -15.24 -7.19 4.19
C THR A 70 -14.99 -8.44 3.36
N GLU A 71 -15.17 -8.33 2.05
CA GLU A 71 -14.83 -9.33 1.05
C GLU A 71 -14.08 -8.63 -0.08
N ALA A 72 -13.13 -9.32 -0.71
CA ALA A 72 -12.41 -8.73 -1.83
C ALA A 72 -13.37 -8.36 -2.97
N ILE A 73 -13.13 -7.23 -3.63
CA ILE A 73 -13.96 -6.76 -4.76
C ILE A 73 -13.19 -6.88 -6.09
N THR A 74 -13.92 -6.83 -7.20
CA THR A 74 -13.32 -6.71 -8.53
C THR A 74 -12.92 -5.26 -8.81
N ALA A 75 -11.95 -5.05 -9.69
CA ALA A 75 -11.40 -3.71 -9.94
C ALA A 75 -12.43 -2.73 -10.54
N ASP A 76 -13.42 -3.21 -11.30
CA ASP A 76 -14.50 -2.39 -11.86
C ASP A 76 -15.42 -1.78 -10.79
N ARG A 77 -15.43 -2.32 -9.57
CA ARG A 77 -16.22 -1.81 -8.44
C ARG A 77 -15.50 -0.75 -7.61
N ILE A 78 -14.21 -0.50 -7.84
CA ILE A 78 -13.44 0.52 -7.10
C ILE A 78 -14.13 1.91 -7.09
N PRO A 79 -14.72 2.41 -8.20
CA PRO A 79 -15.36 3.72 -8.22
C PRO A 79 -16.54 3.86 -7.24
N GLU A 80 -17.21 2.76 -6.89
CA GLU A 80 -18.29 2.74 -5.89
C GLU A 80 -17.80 3.21 -4.50
N PHE A 81 -16.54 2.93 -4.18
CA PHE A 81 -15.91 3.25 -2.90
C PHE A 81 -15.02 4.49 -2.96
N GLY A 82 -14.67 4.94 -4.17
CA GLY A 82 -13.95 6.18 -4.40
C GLY A 82 -14.84 7.41 -4.26
N GLY A 83 -16.07 7.39 -4.81
CA GLY A 83 -17.00 8.52 -4.70
C GLY A 83 -16.44 9.85 -5.23
N GLY A 84 -15.50 9.80 -6.19
CA GLY A 84 -14.75 10.95 -6.71
C GLY A 84 -13.61 11.45 -5.82
N LEU A 85 -13.30 10.75 -4.72
CA LEU A 85 -12.16 11.06 -3.85
C LEU A 85 -10.84 10.67 -4.52
N ARG A 86 -9.75 11.30 -4.08
CA ARG A 86 -8.43 10.99 -4.59
C ARG A 86 -7.99 9.62 -4.09
N ILE A 87 -7.96 8.63 -4.99
CA ILE A 87 -7.30 7.35 -4.77
C ILE A 87 -5.81 7.50 -5.13
N SER A 88 -4.93 6.99 -4.28
CA SER A 88 -3.48 6.99 -4.51
C SER A 88 -2.90 5.60 -4.68
N GLU A 89 -3.51 4.58 -4.10
CA GLU A 89 -3.00 3.21 -4.11
C GLU A 89 -4.16 2.20 -4.01
N ILE A 90 -3.98 1.06 -4.66
CA ILE A 90 -4.90 -0.07 -4.62
C ILE A 90 -4.10 -1.31 -4.26
N ASP A 91 -4.58 -2.01 -3.23
CA ASP A 91 -3.97 -3.24 -2.74
C ASP A 91 -4.72 -4.46 -3.26
N TYR A 92 -3.99 -5.33 -3.94
CA TYR A 92 -4.50 -6.61 -4.42
C TYR A 92 -3.99 -7.77 -3.58
N HIS A 93 -4.87 -8.73 -3.30
CA HIS A 93 -4.53 -10.00 -2.68
C HIS A 93 -5.44 -11.09 -3.26
N VAL A 94 -4.83 -12.20 -3.68
CA VAL A 94 -5.56 -13.34 -4.24
C VAL A 94 -5.65 -14.41 -3.18
N ALA A 95 -6.81 -14.50 -2.52
CA ALA A 95 -7.04 -15.49 -1.49
C ALA A 95 -7.02 -16.91 -2.08
N VAL A 96 -6.22 -17.78 -1.45
CA VAL A 96 -6.12 -19.20 -1.76
C VAL A 96 -6.00 -19.93 -0.42
N ASP A 97 -6.84 -20.93 -0.21
CA ASP A 97 -6.88 -21.64 1.06
C ASP A 97 -5.50 -22.23 1.41
N ARG A 98 -4.97 -21.83 2.57
CA ARG A 98 -3.68 -22.26 3.12
C ARG A 98 -2.49 -22.06 2.18
N VAL A 99 -2.54 -21.07 1.28
CA VAL A 99 -1.40 -20.69 0.44
C VAL A 99 -1.10 -19.22 0.68
N ALA A 100 0.13 -18.91 1.07
CA ALA A 100 0.57 -17.54 1.24
C ALA A 100 0.72 -16.87 -0.13
N THR A 101 -0.19 -15.96 -0.44
CA THR A 101 -0.08 -15.07 -1.62
C THR A 101 0.28 -13.66 -1.16
N PRO A 102 1.10 -12.93 -1.94
CA PRO A 102 1.54 -11.60 -1.55
C PRO A 102 0.41 -10.56 -1.65
N ILE A 103 0.56 -9.46 -0.90
CA ILE A 103 -0.18 -8.22 -1.15
C ILE A 103 0.59 -7.44 -2.21
N ILE A 104 -0.13 -6.94 -3.22
CA ILE A 104 0.41 -6.26 -4.39
C ILE A 104 -0.14 -4.84 -4.39
N ALA A 105 0.67 -3.88 -3.97
CA ALA A 105 0.32 -2.47 -3.90
C ALA A 105 0.62 -1.77 -5.24
N ILE A 106 -0.41 -1.16 -5.84
CA ILE A 106 -0.27 -0.39 -7.07
C ILE A 106 -0.64 1.06 -6.83
N GLY A 107 0.36 1.94 -6.85
CA GLY A 107 0.15 3.38 -6.88
C GLY A 107 -0.54 3.81 -8.17
N VAL A 108 -1.56 4.67 -8.05
CA VAL A 108 -2.34 5.17 -9.18
C VAL A 108 -2.37 6.70 -9.24
N PRO A 109 -2.35 7.29 -10.45
CA PRO A 109 -2.75 8.68 -10.65
C PRO A 109 -4.21 8.89 -10.28
N GLU A 110 -4.64 10.15 -10.27
CA GLU A 110 -6.05 10.49 -10.08
C GLU A 110 -6.92 9.96 -11.22
N GLY A 111 -8.07 9.38 -10.87
CA GLY A 111 -9.13 9.04 -11.79
C GLY A 111 -9.57 7.57 -11.74
N ASP A 112 -10.88 7.37 -11.84
CA ASP A 112 -11.50 6.04 -11.75
C ASP A 112 -11.01 5.09 -12.84
N ALA A 113 -10.82 5.58 -14.07
CA ALA A 113 -10.38 4.73 -15.18
C ALA A 113 -8.98 4.12 -14.95
N VAL A 114 -8.07 4.85 -14.32
CA VAL A 114 -6.72 4.34 -14.01
C VAL A 114 -6.74 3.42 -12.79
N ALA A 115 -7.61 3.70 -11.81
CA ALA A 115 -7.88 2.83 -10.67
C ALA A 115 -8.48 1.47 -11.11
N VAL A 116 -9.42 1.46 -12.05
CA VAL A 116 -9.96 0.21 -12.59
C VAL A 116 -8.89 -0.53 -13.41
N ALA A 117 -8.07 0.19 -14.18
CA ALA A 117 -7.05 -0.41 -15.03
C ALA A 117 -5.83 -0.97 -14.26
N SER A 118 -5.61 -0.61 -12.99
CA SER A 118 -4.42 -0.99 -12.23
C SER A 118 -4.28 -2.49 -11.99
N VAL A 119 -5.36 -3.27 -12.10
CA VAL A 119 -5.30 -4.74 -12.03
C VAL A 119 -4.36 -5.33 -13.09
N LYS A 120 -4.24 -4.67 -14.25
CA LYS A 120 -3.30 -5.05 -15.31
C LYS A 120 -1.86 -4.84 -14.87
N SER A 121 -1.59 -3.74 -14.16
CA SER A 121 -0.28 -3.43 -13.58
C SER A 121 0.07 -4.41 -12.46
N ALA A 122 -0.89 -4.78 -11.61
CA ALA A 122 -0.72 -5.81 -10.58
C ALA A 122 -0.32 -7.15 -11.19
N ALA A 123 -1.04 -7.58 -12.24
CA ALA A 123 -0.71 -8.81 -12.95
C ALA A 123 0.71 -8.76 -13.54
N ALA A 124 1.06 -7.68 -14.24
CA ALA A 124 2.38 -7.50 -14.85
C ALA A 124 3.51 -7.44 -13.82
N GLN A 125 3.30 -6.76 -12.68
CA GLN A 125 4.26 -6.72 -11.58
C GLN A 125 4.50 -8.14 -11.04
N MET A 126 3.43 -8.91 -10.82
CA MET A 126 3.55 -10.27 -10.34
C MET A 126 4.34 -11.15 -11.30
N GLU A 127 4.10 -11.08 -12.61
CA GLU A 127 4.87 -11.86 -13.59
C GLU A 127 6.36 -11.53 -13.59
N SER A 128 6.68 -10.25 -13.44
CA SER A 128 8.06 -9.76 -13.41
C SER A 128 8.81 -10.13 -12.13
N THR A 129 8.09 -10.59 -11.10
CA THR A 129 8.70 -10.93 -9.82
C THR A 129 9.59 -12.17 -9.96
N PRO A 130 10.87 -12.07 -9.56
CA PRO A 130 11.76 -13.23 -9.55
C PRO A 130 11.32 -14.22 -8.48
N THR A 131 11.43 -15.50 -8.79
CA THR A 131 11.14 -16.61 -7.86
C THR A 131 12.36 -17.51 -7.77
N TYR A 132 12.57 -18.12 -6.61
CA TYR A 132 13.78 -18.89 -6.31
C TYR A 132 13.50 -20.39 -6.07
N ASP A 133 12.22 -20.78 -6.05
CA ASP A 133 11.79 -22.16 -5.87
C ASP A 133 10.50 -22.46 -6.69
N ASP A 134 10.20 -23.74 -6.85
CA ASP A 134 9.07 -24.21 -7.66
C ASP A 134 7.72 -23.81 -7.08
N ARG A 135 7.57 -23.81 -5.74
CA ARG A 135 6.32 -23.43 -5.09
C ARG A 135 6.03 -21.95 -5.34
N SER A 136 7.01 -21.08 -5.07
CA SER A 136 6.92 -19.64 -5.35
C SER A 136 6.63 -19.36 -6.82
N THR A 137 7.20 -20.14 -7.73
CA THR A 137 6.91 -20.02 -9.18
C THR A 137 5.46 -20.37 -9.51
N ARG A 138 4.91 -21.44 -8.92
CA ARG A 138 3.49 -21.79 -9.10
C ARG A 138 2.55 -20.74 -8.49
N VAL A 139 2.83 -20.28 -7.28
CA VAL A 139 2.04 -19.21 -6.62
C VAL A 139 2.04 -17.95 -7.47
N LYS A 140 3.22 -17.50 -7.91
CA LYS A 140 3.34 -16.34 -8.81
C LYS A 140 2.46 -16.49 -10.05
N ASN A 141 2.56 -17.63 -10.74
CA ASN A 141 1.81 -17.87 -11.97
C ASN A 141 0.29 -17.89 -11.71
N LEU A 142 -0.15 -18.50 -10.61
CA LEU A 142 -1.55 -18.53 -10.17
C LEU A 142 -2.09 -17.12 -9.89
N VAL A 143 -1.36 -16.34 -9.11
CA VAL A 143 -1.75 -14.96 -8.77
C VAL A 143 -1.83 -14.10 -10.03
N ALA A 144 -0.81 -14.15 -10.89
CA ALA A 144 -0.80 -13.41 -12.15
C ALA A 144 -1.97 -13.82 -13.09
N ALA A 145 -2.27 -15.12 -13.19
CA ALA A 145 -3.38 -15.62 -14.00
C ALA A 145 -4.74 -15.12 -13.48
N ARG A 146 -4.99 -15.20 -12.17
CA ARG A 146 -6.24 -14.73 -11.56
C ARG A 146 -6.42 -13.21 -11.67
N LEU A 147 -5.34 -12.43 -11.48
CA LEU A 147 -5.37 -10.99 -11.70
C LEU A 147 -5.76 -10.65 -13.14
N ARG A 148 -5.18 -11.34 -14.13
CA ARG A 148 -5.57 -11.18 -15.54
C ARG A 148 -7.02 -11.53 -15.84
N ALA A 149 -7.54 -12.54 -15.16
CA ALA A 149 -8.92 -12.97 -15.31
C ALA A 149 -9.92 -11.99 -14.64
N GLY A 150 -9.44 -10.95 -13.95
CA GLY A 150 -10.30 -9.98 -13.27
C GLY A 150 -10.94 -10.52 -12.00
N CYS A 151 -10.15 -11.23 -11.18
CA CYS A 151 -10.62 -11.73 -9.89
C CYS A 151 -11.23 -10.65 -8.99
N ALA A 152 -12.08 -11.08 -8.06
CA ALA A 152 -12.40 -10.31 -6.87
C ALA A 152 -11.21 -10.40 -5.90
N CYS A 153 -10.27 -9.47 -6.03
CA CYS A 153 -8.97 -9.53 -5.37
C CYS A 153 -8.46 -8.16 -4.92
N VAL A 154 -9.28 -7.10 -5.02
CA VAL A 154 -8.98 -5.83 -4.36
C VAL A 154 -9.36 -5.95 -2.88
N VAL A 155 -8.38 -5.76 -2.00
CA VAL A 155 -8.56 -5.91 -0.54
C VAL A 155 -8.41 -4.61 0.22
N GLY A 156 -7.76 -3.61 -0.39
CA GLY A 156 -7.62 -2.29 0.20
C GLY A 156 -7.52 -1.18 -0.84
N VAL A 157 -7.89 0.03 -0.42
CA VAL A 157 -7.71 1.26 -1.20
C VAL A 157 -7.19 2.36 -0.28
N VAL A 158 -6.13 3.03 -0.71
CA VAL A 158 -5.65 4.24 -0.04
C VAL A 158 -6.24 5.46 -0.74
N LEU A 159 -6.92 6.30 0.04
CA LEU A 159 -7.59 7.49 -0.45
C LEU A 159 -7.34 8.69 0.45
N GLN A 160 -7.56 9.89 -0.09
CA GLN A 160 -7.46 11.13 0.64
C GLN A 160 -8.83 11.81 0.74
N ALA A 161 -9.30 12.05 1.96
CA ALA A 161 -10.59 12.70 2.19
C ALA A 161 -10.71 13.34 3.59
N PRO A 162 -11.66 14.27 3.79
CA PRO A 162 -12.01 14.74 5.12
C PRO A 162 -12.66 13.65 5.99
N LEU A 163 -12.48 13.72 7.31
CA LEU A 163 -13.02 12.74 8.27
C LEU A 163 -14.53 12.50 8.13
N SER A 164 -15.31 13.51 7.73
CA SER A 164 -16.76 13.37 7.49
C SER A 164 -17.08 12.43 6.34
N LYS A 165 -16.30 12.46 5.26
CA LYS A 165 -16.43 11.55 4.11
C LYS A 165 -15.91 10.16 4.47
N LEU A 166 -14.80 10.07 5.19
CA LEU A 166 -14.27 8.79 5.69
C LEU A 166 -15.26 8.06 6.59
N ARG A 167 -15.95 8.78 7.49
CA ARG A 167 -17.04 8.21 8.31
C ARG A 167 -18.22 7.71 7.48
N THR A 168 -18.50 8.33 6.34
CA THR A 168 -19.54 7.85 5.42
C THR A 168 -19.10 6.56 4.73
N LEU A 169 -17.83 6.46 4.32
CA LEU A 169 -17.27 5.22 3.76
C LEU A 169 -17.24 4.08 4.79
N ALA A 170 -16.94 4.40 6.06
CA ALA A 170 -16.90 3.44 7.15
C ALA A 170 -18.27 2.80 7.45
N THR A 171 -19.38 3.42 7.04
CA THR A 171 -20.73 2.86 7.16
C THR A 171 -21.25 2.21 5.88
N HIS A 172 -20.47 2.25 4.79
CA HIS A 172 -20.87 1.67 3.51
C HIS A 172 -20.87 0.13 3.57
N PRO A 173 -21.91 -0.55 3.03
CA PRO A 173 -21.89 -2.00 2.89
C PRO A 173 -20.66 -2.52 2.14
N GLY A 174 -19.97 -3.51 2.69
CA GLY A 174 -18.73 -4.06 2.10
C GLY A 174 -17.45 -3.38 2.59
N THR A 175 -17.54 -2.24 3.29
CA THR A 175 -16.41 -1.68 4.03
C THR A 175 -16.26 -2.41 5.36
N ARG A 176 -15.10 -3.00 5.59
CA ARG A 176 -14.80 -3.62 6.89
C ARG A 176 -14.32 -2.59 7.90
N VAL A 177 -13.43 -1.70 7.45
CA VAL A 177 -12.83 -0.68 8.29
C VAL A 177 -12.25 0.43 7.43
N VAL A 178 -12.28 1.65 7.98
CA VAL A 178 -11.52 2.79 7.47
C VAL A 178 -10.64 3.30 8.60
N GLU A 179 -9.35 3.45 8.33
CA GLU A 179 -8.37 4.04 9.24
C GLU A 179 -7.81 5.30 8.59
N ALA A 180 -7.71 6.39 9.35
CA ALA A 180 -7.14 7.65 8.91
C ALA A 180 -5.83 7.94 9.63
N LEU A 181 -4.85 8.47 8.90
CA LEU A 181 -3.68 9.08 9.51
C LEU A 181 -4.00 10.49 10.02
N PRO A 182 -3.19 11.06 10.92
CA PRO A 182 -3.20 12.48 11.24
C PRO A 182 -3.07 13.37 9.98
N ALA A 183 -3.55 14.62 10.06
CA ALA A 183 -3.58 15.54 8.90
C ALA A 183 -2.19 15.99 8.42
N ASP A 184 -1.17 15.89 9.27
CA ASP A 184 0.23 16.22 8.94
C ASP A 184 0.98 15.07 8.25
N ALA A 185 0.35 13.90 8.10
CA ALA A 185 0.93 12.78 7.39
C ALA A 185 1.19 13.11 5.91
N SER A 186 2.45 12.93 5.49
CA SER A 186 2.88 13.21 4.12
C SER A 186 2.63 12.03 3.19
N ALA A 187 2.18 12.33 1.97
CA ALA A 187 1.95 11.34 0.93
C ALA A 187 3.22 10.52 0.63
N ALA A 188 3.06 9.21 0.42
CA ALA A 188 4.11 8.26 0.05
C ALA A 188 5.22 8.04 1.10
N VAL A 189 5.00 8.44 2.36
CA VAL A 189 5.97 8.18 3.44
C VAL A 189 5.44 7.19 4.48
N PHE A 190 4.17 6.81 4.45
CA PHE A 190 3.61 5.83 5.39
C PHE A 190 3.62 4.41 4.82
N ALA A 191 3.69 3.42 5.70
CA ALA A 191 3.51 2.02 5.32
C ALA A 191 2.01 1.67 5.23
N VAL A 192 1.66 0.73 4.35
CA VAL A 192 0.27 0.29 4.13
C VAL A 192 0.20 -1.23 4.27
N SER A 193 -0.79 -1.71 5.02
CA SER A 193 -1.10 -3.12 5.18
C SER A 193 -2.62 -3.28 5.28
N PRO A 194 -3.34 -3.67 4.22
CA PRO A 194 -4.78 -3.90 4.31
C PRO A 194 -5.10 -5.04 5.28
N LEU A 195 -6.20 -4.90 6.04
CA LEU A 195 -6.77 -6.01 6.79
C LEU A 195 -7.44 -6.96 5.79
N LEU A 196 -6.86 -8.14 5.60
CA LEU A 196 -7.35 -9.10 4.62
C LEU A 196 -8.70 -9.69 5.06
N PRO A 197 -9.62 -10.00 4.13
CA PRO A 197 -10.91 -10.62 4.44
C PRO A 197 -10.82 -11.85 5.35
N GLU A 198 -9.85 -12.73 5.10
CA GLU A 198 -9.61 -13.96 5.83
C GLU A 198 -8.95 -13.79 7.21
N GLN A 199 -8.40 -12.60 7.52
CA GLN A 199 -7.87 -12.28 8.84
C GLN A 199 -9.02 -11.90 9.78
N VAL A 200 -9.61 -12.88 10.46
CA VAL A 200 -10.77 -12.67 11.34
C VAL A 200 -10.39 -12.48 12.82
N ASP A 201 -9.37 -13.20 13.30
CA ASP A 201 -8.96 -13.19 14.70
C ASP A 201 -7.72 -12.33 14.94
N SER A 202 -6.68 -12.53 14.12
CA SER A 202 -5.42 -11.78 14.18
C SER A 202 -4.88 -11.46 12.79
N ALA A 203 -4.19 -10.32 12.67
CA ALA A 203 -3.52 -9.89 11.45
C ALA A 203 -2.13 -10.52 11.32
N GLY A 204 -2.11 -11.86 11.34
CA GLY A 204 -0.89 -12.65 11.21
C GLY A 204 -0.69 -13.21 9.80
N PRO A 205 0.47 -13.84 9.55
CA PRO A 205 0.66 -14.70 8.39
C PRO A 205 -0.41 -15.79 8.35
N ILE A 206 -0.98 -16.01 7.17
CA ILE A 206 -1.90 -17.12 6.91
C ILE A 206 -1.07 -18.41 6.78
N PRO A 207 -1.60 -19.58 7.21
CA PRO A 207 -0.92 -20.87 6.97
C PRO A 207 -0.53 -21.06 5.49
N ASP A 208 0.67 -21.62 5.23
CA ASP A 208 1.21 -21.86 3.89
C ASP A 208 1.58 -23.34 3.64
N ASP A 209 0.75 -24.27 4.11
CA ASP A 209 0.96 -25.71 3.95
C ASP A 209 -0.08 -26.37 3.04
N GLY A 210 -0.94 -25.57 2.40
CA GLY A 210 -1.90 -26.01 1.39
C GLY A 210 -1.26 -26.32 0.04
N PRO A 211 -1.91 -27.16 -0.78
CA PRO A 211 -1.52 -27.36 -2.17
C PRO A 211 -1.78 -26.09 -2.99
N VAL A 212 -0.84 -25.72 -3.87
CA VAL A 212 -1.06 -24.63 -4.83
C VAL A 212 -1.94 -25.17 -5.96
N PRO A 213 -3.14 -24.61 -6.21
CA PRO A 213 -3.99 -25.06 -7.31
C PRO A 213 -3.34 -24.89 -8.67
N ASP A 214 -3.72 -25.77 -9.61
CA ASP A 214 -3.42 -25.58 -11.02
C ASP A 214 -4.28 -24.44 -11.61
N ASN A 215 -3.78 -23.82 -12.68
CA ASN A 215 -4.41 -22.70 -13.39
C ASN A 215 -5.28 -23.16 -14.55
#